data_AF-A0AAD9GWR9-F1
#
_entry.id   AF-A0AAD9GWR9-F1
#
_cell.length_a   1.000
_cell.length_b   1.000
_cell.length_c   1.000
_cell.angle_alpha   90.00
_cell.angle_beta   90.00
_cell.angle_gamma   90.00
#
_symmetry.space_group_name_H-M   'P 1'
#
loop_
_entity.id
_entity.type
_entity.pdbx_description
1 polymer ?
#
loop_
_entity_poly.entity_id
_entity_poly.type
_entity_poly.pdbx_seq_one_letter_code
_entity_poly.pdbx_strand_id
1 'polypeptide(L)'
;MTELTQRKVGPSPSPSPPLSSDGKGVRVSEFDTRPVCANEAPRRYVQQGEQLVPTGQGRAHTAGCFTLSGLSRELQEMFLPAGYPDSVSEDYLSFQFWDTLQAMCSYLRGVLATQSVLQSVGVGDDKATPLAAALQWVLRDGSGMIGGLTFAYFVGPKFDVNVKRWRLFADVINDVGLTLDMVAPYFPNLVTEVLCVSSVCKTMCGVAAGATRSSLMTHFAKRDNMADCAAKEGSQETAVKLFGLMFGMYFANAVNSSPRAVWVAFLVLTVVHVYANYNAVSCLCIPTVNCSRGLILVQRFLKAGNNPGKENVADHHGRYAVRSVNEEEPIFKDPVLPVTSHLIMGSELHQAIPTSTDFDRLLQLYREEAYLLTVVGDKVHVMFQAEAQPKDELRAFFQAVLVLEALASVSPTASPPIEDSMQHQPLLESTHRKMLSDFPLFLQVLKNSGWRTHMFLLNTSTAFSLRSLMDSPDLCLLIKRGDVMRLRSALERHPALVQQYRWSGVTGLHRAVSEGNFEIVQLLLDHGADVNQRSTWGWYSPLHLACKTGSEEMIWLLLNHGAKWSLTDKAKKTPLQWAVRAGKASVAYRVDQQLHAKAKLQAREQQPNKSQVTFAKLCG
;
A
#
# COMPACT_ATOMS: atom_id res chain seq x y z
N MET A 1 23.97 -12.05 5.50
CA MET A 1 24.84 -11.66 6.64
C MET A 1 26.04 -10.95 6.04
N THR A 2 26.30 -9.66 6.15
CA THR A 2 25.77 -8.61 7.02
C THR A 2 26.17 -7.29 6.34
N GLU A 3 25.28 -6.61 5.61
CA GLU A 3 25.51 -5.23 5.20
C GLU A 3 24.84 -4.32 6.23
N LEU A 4 25.63 -3.96 7.25
CA LEU A 4 25.30 -2.86 8.15
C LEU A 4 25.42 -1.57 7.35
N THR A 5 24.25 -0.98 7.09
CA THR A 5 24.04 0.41 6.64
C THR A 5 25.01 1.37 7.31
N GLN A 6 26.00 1.87 6.57
CA GLN A 6 26.70 3.10 6.92
C GLN A 6 25.69 4.26 6.81
N ARG A 7 25.20 4.73 7.96
CA ARG A 7 24.43 5.98 8.05
C ARG A 7 25.37 7.15 7.70
N LYS A 8 24.95 7.94 6.70
CA LYS A 8 25.52 9.27 6.41
C LYS A 8 25.38 10.16 7.65
N VAL A 9 26.50 10.40 8.33
CA VAL A 9 26.63 11.53 9.24
C VAL A 9 26.56 12.80 8.36
N GLY A 10 25.70 13.76 8.73
CA GLY A 10 25.61 15.06 8.04
C GLY A 10 26.95 15.82 8.05
N PRO A 11 27.09 16.90 7.26
CA PRO A 11 28.35 17.62 7.16
C PRO A 11 28.76 18.17 8.54
N SER A 12 29.98 17.84 8.96
CA SER A 12 30.61 18.41 10.13
C SER A 12 30.73 19.94 9.98
N PRO A 13 30.53 20.74 11.05
CA PRO A 13 30.89 22.14 11.00
C PRO A 13 32.41 22.27 10.79
N SER A 14 32.80 23.28 10.01
CA SER A 14 34.19 23.57 9.62
C SER A 14 35.18 23.50 10.80
N PRO A 15 36.42 22.99 10.60
CA PRO A 15 37.41 22.93 11.66
C PRO A 15 37.82 24.35 12.08
N SER A 16 37.57 24.71 13.33
CA SER A 16 38.15 25.88 13.99
C SER A 16 39.67 25.67 14.21
N PRO A 17 40.48 26.75 14.25
CA PRO A 17 41.94 26.66 14.17
C PRO A 17 42.55 25.95 15.38
N PRO A 18 43.74 25.33 15.23
CA PRO A 18 44.40 24.66 16.35
C PRO A 18 44.82 25.68 17.41
N LEU A 19 44.34 25.51 18.64
CA LEU A 19 44.82 26.24 19.80
C LEU A 19 46.20 25.72 20.22
N SER A 20 47.09 26.66 20.46
CA SER A 20 48.50 26.50 20.82
C SER A 20 48.71 25.56 22.01
N SER A 21 49.71 24.69 21.88
CA SER A 21 50.19 23.76 22.89
C SER A 21 50.97 24.49 24.00
N ASP A 22 50.38 24.61 25.19
CA ASP A 22 51.13 24.84 26.43
C ASP A 22 51.08 23.61 27.34
N GLY A 23 52.14 22.80 27.27
CA GLY A 23 52.93 22.36 28.41
C GLY A 23 52.38 21.40 29.48
N LYS A 24 51.08 21.09 29.54
CA LYS A 24 50.55 19.99 30.38
C LYS A 24 49.46 19.28 29.61
N GLY A 25 49.68 18.01 29.27
CA GLY A 25 48.84 17.22 28.37
C GLY A 25 47.43 16.98 28.91
N VAL A 26 46.56 17.97 28.71
CA VAL A 26 45.12 17.85 28.93
C VAL A 26 44.53 17.29 27.64
N ARG A 27 44.16 16.00 27.64
CA ARG A 27 43.43 15.39 26.52
C ARG A 27 41.98 15.88 26.60
N VAL A 28 41.61 16.76 25.68
CA VAL A 28 40.22 17.14 25.45
C VAL A 28 39.63 16.12 24.48
N SER A 29 38.66 15.34 24.93
CA SER A 29 37.95 14.37 24.10
C SER A 29 36.51 14.82 23.94
N GLU A 30 36.13 15.14 22.71
CA GLU A 30 34.73 15.40 22.35
C GLU A 30 34.00 14.08 22.19
N PHE A 31 32.95 13.87 22.99
CA PHE A 31 32.06 12.73 22.86
C PHE A 31 30.65 13.21 22.57
N ASP A 32 30.12 12.75 21.43
CA ASP A 32 28.73 12.98 21.09
C ASP A 32 27.84 11.98 21.83
N THR A 33 27.39 12.36 23.03
CA THR A 33 26.47 11.57 23.87
C THR A 33 25.01 11.96 23.66
N ARG A 34 24.73 12.75 22.61
CA ARG A 34 23.38 13.23 22.33
C ARG A 34 22.47 12.07 21.91
N PRO A 35 21.18 12.08 22.33
CA PRO A 35 20.17 11.31 21.63
C PRO A 35 20.23 11.66 20.14
N VAL A 36 20.00 10.66 19.28
CA VAL A 36 19.91 10.89 17.82
C VAL A 36 18.95 12.05 17.58
N CYS A 37 19.42 13.10 16.91
CA CYS A 37 18.70 14.35 16.60
C CYS A 37 18.55 15.42 17.72
N ALA A 38 19.24 15.33 18.86
CA ALA A 38 19.19 16.41 19.87
C ALA A 38 19.99 17.66 19.45
N ASN A 39 19.39 18.84 19.64
CA ASN A 39 19.92 20.15 19.24
C ASN A 39 20.86 20.75 20.30
N GLU A 40 21.67 19.91 20.96
CA GLU A 40 22.67 20.34 21.95
C GLU A 40 24.07 20.35 21.30
N ALA A 41 24.97 21.20 21.79
CA ALA A 41 26.38 21.08 21.42
C ALA A 41 26.95 19.77 22.02
N PRO A 42 27.83 19.04 21.31
CA PRO A 42 28.44 17.83 21.84
C PRO A 42 29.14 18.13 23.17
N ARG A 43 28.94 17.24 24.15
CA ARG A 43 29.51 17.44 25.49
C ARG A 43 31.01 17.26 25.40
N ARG A 44 31.74 18.34 25.67
CA ARG A 44 33.20 18.31 25.78
C ARG A 44 33.58 17.75 27.14
N TYR A 45 34.43 16.74 27.14
CA TYR A 45 35.04 16.22 28.36
C TYR A 45 36.52 16.49 28.33
N VAL A 46 37.03 16.97 29.45
CA VAL A 46 38.44 17.19 29.68
C VAL A 46 38.91 16.18 30.71
N GLN A 47 39.94 15.42 30.35
CA GLN A 47 40.58 14.50 31.27
C GLN A 47 41.56 15.27 32.17
N GLN A 48 41.25 15.32 33.48
CA GLN A 48 42.14 15.83 34.52
C GLN A 48 42.54 14.64 35.43
N GLY A 49 43.74 14.10 35.23
CA GLY A 49 44.17 12.88 35.93
C GLY A 49 43.35 11.65 35.53
N GLU A 50 42.84 10.89 36.50
CA GLU A 50 41.95 9.73 36.27
C GLU A 50 40.46 10.10 36.13
N GLN A 51 40.10 11.38 36.28
CA GLN A 51 38.71 11.83 36.21
C GLN A 51 38.41 12.60 34.91
N LEU A 52 37.21 12.35 34.35
CA LEU A 52 36.66 13.07 33.19
C LEU A 52 35.75 14.20 33.69
N VAL A 53 36.09 15.45 33.36
CA VAL A 53 35.36 16.65 33.79
C VAL A 53 34.71 17.33 32.57
N PRO A 54 33.39 17.58 32.55
CA PRO A 54 32.73 18.29 31.44
C PRO A 54 33.18 19.76 31.36
N THR A 55 33.46 20.28 30.16
CA THR A 55 34.10 21.61 29.94
C THR A 55 33.17 22.77 29.60
N GLY A 56 31.85 22.60 29.72
CA GLY A 56 30.89 23.67 29.52
C GLY A 56 29.88 23.70 30.66
N GLN A 57 29.22 24.85 30.85
CA GLN A 57 28.05 25.00 31.74
C GLN A 57 26.89 24.11 31.26
N GLY A 58 27.03 22.80 31.36
CA GLY A 58 25.91 21.88 31.46
C GLY A 58 25.33 22.11 32.83
N ARG A 59 24.28 22.92 32.91
CA ARG A 59 23.42 23.03 34.09
C ARG A 59 23.22 21.63 34.64
N ALA A 60 23.67 21.43 35.87
CA ALA A 60 23.35 20.23 36.63
C ALA A 60 21.84 20.00 36.51
N HIS A 61 21.44 18.76 36.21
CA HIS A 61 20.11 18.30 36.57
C HIS A 61 20.04 18.35 38.10
N THR A 62 19.76 19.52 38.68
CA THR A 62 19.24 19.60 40.03
C THR A 62 17.82 19.07 39.95
N ALA A 63 17.69 17.81 40.32
CA ALA A 63 16.43 17.25 40.76
C ALA A 63 15.78 18.23 41.75
N GLY A 64 14.52 18.58 41.51
CA GLY A 64 13.65 19.22 42.49
C GLY A 64 13.76 20.74 42.61
N CYS A 65 13.26 21.46 41.60
CA CYS A 65 12.59 22.74 41.84
C CYS A 65 11.63 23.05 40.69
N PHE A 66 10.32 22.81 40.91
CA PHE A 66 9.26 23.15 39.96
C PHE A 66 9.12 24.68 39.88
N THR A 67 9.89 25.30 39.00
CA THR A 67 9.63 26.68 38.56
C THR A 67 8.60 26.67 37.43
N LEU A 68 7.75 27.70 37.30
CA LEU A 68 6.80 27.81 36.18
C LEU A 68 7.50 27.72 34.81
N SER A 69 8.72 28.25 34.71
CA SER A 69 9.59 28.10 33.54
C SER A 69 10.06 26.67 33.32
N GLY A 70 10.32 25.91 34.39
CA GLY A 70 10.67 24.48 34.32
C GLY A 70 9.50 23.62 33.86
N LEU A 71 8.29 23.90 34.39
CA LEU A 71 7.06 23.23 33.96
C LEU A 71 6.74 23.54 32.49
N SER A 72 6.90 24.79 32.05
CA SER A 72 6.74 25.17 30.64
C SER A 72 7.70 24.41 29.73
N ARG A 73 8.95 24.17 30.19
CA ARG A 73 9.94 23.43 29.42
C ARG A 73 9.62 21.94 29.37
N GLU A 74 9.24 21.34 30.48
CA GLU A 74 8.83 19.93 30.54
C GLU A 74 7.59 19.67 29.67
N LEU A 75 6.62 20.58 29.68
CA LEU A 75 5.44 20.50 28.79
C LEU A 75 5.83 20.63 27.32
N GLN A 76 6.76 21.53 26.98
CA GLN A 76 7.29 21.63 25.62
C GLN A 76 8.02 20.34 25.20
N GLU A 77 8.86 19.77 26.06
CA GLU A 77 9.56 18.51 25.78
C GLU A 77 8.59 17.31 25.71
N MET A 78 7.47 17.34 26.42
CA MET A 78 6.45 16.30 26.38
C MET A 78 5.66 16.30 25.06
N PHE A 79 5.30 17.50 24.57
CA PHE A 79 4.37 17.65 23.44
C PHE A 79 5.01 18.08 22.12
N LEU A 80 6.23 18.61 22.13
CA LEU A 80 6.91 19.08 20.92
C LEU A 80 8.15 18.23 20.61
N PRO A 81 8.49 18.05 19.32
CA PRO A 81 9.71 17.35 18.94
C PRO A 81 10.97 18.06 19.43
N ALA A 82 12.03 17.29 19.68
CA ALA A 82 13.32 17.82 20.10
C ALA A 82 13.87 18.79 19.03
N GLY A 83 14.36 19.95 19.45
CA GLY A 83 14.86 20.98 18.55
C GLY A 83 13.79 21.82 17.85
N TYR A 84 12.54 21.77 18.33
CA TYR A 84 11.48 22.69 17.90
C TYR A 84 11.91 24.16 18.09
N PRO A 85 11.62 25.08 17.15
CA PRO A 85 10.79 24.91 15.94
C PRO A 85 11.52 24.35 14.71
N ASP A 86 12.85 24.34 14.69
CA ASP A 86 13.63 24.04 13.48
C ASP A 86 13.60 22.56 13.04
N SER A 87 13.20 21.68 13.95
CA SER A 87 13.13 20.23 13.73
C SER A 87 11.87 19.75 13.03
N VAL A 88 10.89 20.64 12.80
CA VAL A 88 9.64 20.33 12.10
C VAL A 88 9.34 21.31 10.98
N SER A 89 8.41 20.98 10.10
CA SER A 89 7.91 21.92 9.10
C SER A 89 7.14 23.08 9.74
N GLU A 90 7.08 24.22 9.05
CA GLU A 90 6.51 25.47 9.59
C GLU A 90 5.00 25.39 9.86
N ASP A 91 4.31 24.51 9.14
CA ASP A 91 2.88 24.24 9.26
C ASP A 91 2.52 23.29 10.42
N TYR A 92 3.51 22.71 11.11
CA TYR A 92 3.29 21.73 12.18
C TYR A 92 2.37 22.24 13.30
N LEU A 93 2.68 23.39 13.91
CA LEU A 93 1.83 23.91 15.00
C LEU A 93 0.43 24.29 14.54
N SER A 94 0.33 24.88 13.34
CA SER A 94 -0.98 25.27 12.79
C SER A 94 -1.84 24.03 12.58
N PHE A 95 -1.27 22.97 12.03
CA PHE A 95 -1.93 21.68 11.88
C PHE A 95 -2.34 21.11 13.25
N GLN A 96 -1.40 21.01 14.20
CA GLN A 96 -1.65 20.40 15.50
C GLN A 96 -2.74 21.12 16.30
N PHE A 97 -2.83 22.45 16.18
CA PHE A 97 -3.90 23.21 16.82
C PHE A 97 -5.28 22.79 16.30
N TRP A 98 -5.45 22.75 14.97
CA TRP A 98 -6.71 22.38 14.34
C TRP A 98 -7.05 20.89 14.53
N ASP A 99 -6.05 20.01 14.43
CA ASP A 99 -6.19 18.57 14.65
C ASP A 99 -6.59 18.26 16.11
N THR A 100 -6.02 18.98 17.08
CA THR A 100 -6.41 18.89 18.49
C THR A 100 -7.88 19.31 18.72
N LEU A 101 -8.31 20.43 18.13
CA LEU A 101 -9.70 20.89 18.22
C LEU A 101 -10.67 19.90 17.57
N GLN A 102 -10.30 19.37 16.40
CA GLN A 102 -11.02 18.31 15.69
C GLN A 102 -11.15 17.05 16.57
N ALA A 103 -10.05 16.56 17.13
CA ALA A 103 -10.01 15.37 17.98
C ALA A 103 -10.87 15.52 19.24
N MET A 104 -10.85 16.70 19.88
CA MET A 104 -11.72 16.98 21.03
C MET A 104 -13.21 16.90 20.65
N CYS A 105 -13.60 17.48 19.51
CA CYS A 105 -14.98 17.39 19.01
C CYS A 105 -15.38 15.95 18.68
N SER A 106 -14.49 15.17 18.07
CA SER A 106 -14.69 13.75 17.79
C SER A 106 -14.91 12.94 19.06
N TYR A 107 -14.12 13.20 20.11
CA TYR A 107 -14.27 12.51 21.38
C TYR A 107 -15.63 12.79 22.03
N LEU A 108 -16.00 14.07 22.18
CA LEU A 108 -17.27 14.46 22.82
C LEU A 108 -18.49 13.91 22.07
N ARG A 109 -18.47 13.93 20.73
CA ARG A 109 -19.52 13.30 19.91
C ARG A 109 -19.52 11.78 20.07
N GLY A 110 -18.34 11.17 20.17
CA GLY A 110 -18.18 9.74 20.43
C GLY A 110 -18.87 9.30 21.72
N VAL A 111 -18.84 10.13 22.77
CA VAL A 111 -19.56 9.85 24.03
C VAL A 111 -21.09 9.80 23.79
N LEU A 112 -21.65 10.80 23.09
CA LEU A 112 -23.09 10.85 22.80
C LEU A 112 -23.54 9.71 21.86
N ALA A 113 -22.72 9.42 20.85
CA ALA A 113 -22.94 8.30 19.94
C ALA A 113 -22.92 6.95 20.69
N THR A 114 -21.94 6.75 21.58
CA THR A 114 -21.85 5.55 22.41
C THR A 114 -23.09 5.40 23.30
N GLN A 115 -23.56 6.48 23.93
CA GLN A 115 -24.79 6.47 24.71
C GLN A 115 -25.99 6.02 23.85
N SER A 116 -26.12 6.54 22.63
CA SER A 116 -27.19 6.16 21.69
C SER A 116 -27.10 4.70 21.26
N VAL A 117 -25.89 4.19 20.99
CA VAL A 117 -25.66 2.77 20.69
C VAL A 117 -26.10 1.89 21.87
N LEU A 118 -25.71 2.22 23.09
CA LEU A 118 -26.10 1.45 24.28
C LEU A 118 -27.63 1.42 24.46
N GLN A 119 -28.31 2.55 24.26
CA GLN A 119 -29.78 2.61 24.27
C GLN A 119 -30.39 1.72 23.18
N SER A 120 -29.84 1.76 21.96
CA SER A 120 -30.36 0.98 20.82
C SER A 120 -30.22 -0.54 20.99
N VAL A 121 -29.20 -1.00 21.73
CA VAL A 121 -28.96 -2.42 22.04
C VAL A 121 -29.82 -2.90 23.21
N GLY A 122 -30.58 -2.00 23.84
CA GLY A 122 -31.49 -2.32 24.94
C GLY A 122 -30.84 -2.26 26.33
N VAL A 123 -29.74 -1.52 26.50
CA VAL A 123 -29.19 -1.28 27.84
C VAL A 123 -30.19 -0.47 28.66
N GLY A 124 -30.73 -1.10 29.71
CA GLY A 124 -31.81 -0.56 30.53
C GLY A 124 -33.21 -1.10 30.18
N ASP A 125 -33.34 -2.03 29.23
CA ASP A 125 -34.57 -2.77 28.94
C ASP A 125 -34.52 -4.17 29.58
N ASP A 126 -35.52 -4.49 30.41
CA ASP A 126 -35.66 -5.79 31.08
C ASP A 126 -35.83 -6.98 30.09
N LYS A 127 -36.19 -6.70 28.83
CA LYS A 127 -36.37 -7.70 27.78
C LYS A 127 -35.08 -8.00 27.00
N ALA A 128 -34.06 -7.16 27.12
CA ALA A 128 -32.81 -7.32 26.39
C ALA A 128 -31.92 -8.38 27.07
N THR A 129 -31.40 -9.33 26.30
CA THR A 129 -30.48 -10.35 26.83
C THR A 129 -29.02 -9.96 26.57
N PRO A 130 -28.10 -10.21 27.51
CA PRO A 130 -26.67 -9.99 27.28
C PRO A 130 -26.12 -10.75 26.06
N LEU A 131 -26.68 -11.93 25.77
CA LEU A 131 -26.29 -12.73 24.60
C LEU A 131 -26.69 -12.07 23.27
N ALA A 132 -27.89 -11.50 23.17
CA ALA A 132 -28.31 -10.77 21.97
C ALA A 132 -27.42 -9.55 21.73
N ALA A 133 -27.10 -8.81 22.79
CA ALA A 133 -26.17 -7.68 22.73
C ALA A 133 -24.77 -8.14 22.25
N ALA A 134 -24.24 -9.24 22.80
CA ALA A 134 -22.96 -9.78 22.39
C ALA A 134 -22.93 -10.20 20.91
N LEU A 135 -23.97 -10.88 20.41
CA LEU A 135 -24.07 -11.27 19.01
C LEU A 135 -24.13 -10.04 18.08
N GLN A 136 -24.85 -9.00 18.48
CA GLN A 136 -24.92 -7.75 17.74
C GLN A 136 -23.56 -7.06 17.65
N TRP A 137 -22.78 -7.06 18.74
CA TRP A 137 -21.40 -6.55 18.75
C TRP A 137 -20.48 -7.35 17.81
N VAL A 138 -20.59 -8.67 17.80
CA VAL A 138 -19.81 -9.52 16.89
C VAL A 138 -20.13 -9.19 15.43
N LEU A 139 -21.41 -9.04 15.07
CA LEU A 139 -21.81 -8.68 13.70
C LEU A 139 -21.33 -7.28 13.31
N ARG A 140 -21.50 -6.32 14.22
CA ARG A 140 -21.04 -4.93 14.04
C ARG A 140 -19.54 -4.85 13.85
N ASP A 141 -18.76 -5.43 14.74
CA ASP A 141 -17.30 -5.32 14.70
C ASP A 141 -16.72 -6.18 13.56
N GLY A 142 -17.30 -7.36 13.31
CA GLY A 142 -16.93 -8.22 12.20
C GLY A 142 -17.16 -7.58 10.82
N SER A 143 -18.32 -6.94 10.62
CA SER A 143 -18.58 -6.19 9.37
C SER A 143 -17.62 -5.02 9.21
N GLY A 144 -17.34 -4.28 10.29
CA GLY A 144 -16.32 -3.23 10.31
C GLY A 144 -14.94 -3.73 9.87
N MET A 145 -14.46 -4.85 10.44
CA MET A 145 -13.16 -5.42 10.08
C MET A 145 -13.09 -5.84 8.60
N ILE A 146 -14.13 -6.51 8.09
CA ILE A 146 -14.21 -6.91 6.67
C ILE A 146 -14.25 -5.68 5.77
N GLY A 147 -15.05 -4.67 6.12
CA GLY A 147 -15.15 -3.41 5.40
C GLY A 147 -13.82 -2.67 5.34
N GLY A 148 -13.12 -2.58 6.47
CA GLY A 148 -11.80 -1.96 6.58
C GLY A 148 -10.75 -2.67 5.72
N LEU A 149 -10.70 -4.02 5.76
CA LEU A 149 -9.79 -4.81 4.93
C LEU A 149 -10.09 -4.63 3.43
N THR A 150 -11.36 -4.64 3.07
CA THR A 150 -11.82 -4.45 1.68
C THR A 150 -11.47 -3.05 1.18
N PHE A 151 -11.67 -2.03 2.00
CA PHE A 151 -11.32 -0.65 1.69
C PHE A 151 -9.81 -0.47 1.54
N ALA A 152 -9.02 -1.01 2.48
CA ALA A 152 -7.55 -0.99 2.39
C ALA A 152 -7.04 -1.66 1.11
N TYR A 153 -7.67 -2.77 0.70
CA TYR A 153 -7.32 -3.49 -0.53
C TYR A 153 -7.54 -2.65 -1.79
N PHE A 154 -8.70 -1.99 -1.93
CA PHE A 154 -9.03 -1.24 -3.14
C PHE A 154 -8.42 0.17 -3.20
N VAL A 155 -8.10 0.75 -2.04
CA VAL A 155 -7.72 2.16 -1.93
C VAL A 155 -6.28 2.36 -1.45
N GLY A 156 -5.66 1.34 -0.84
CA GLY A 156 -4.30 1.38 -0.29
C GLY A 156 -3.28 2.13 -1.13
N PRO A 157 -3.10 1.78 -2.42
CA PRO A 157 -2.11 2.43 -3.29
C PRO A 157 -2.38 3.91 -3.59
N LYS A 158 -3.57 4.43 -3.26
CA LYS A 158 -4.01 5.80 -3.57
C LYS A 158 -3.85 6.78 -2.40
N PHE A 159 -3.51 6.30 -1.20
CA PHE A 159 -3.47 7.15 -0.01
C PHE A 159 -2.39 8.22 -0.07
N ASP A 160 -1.21 7.89 -0.61
CA ASP A 160 -0.11 8.85 -0.72
C ASP A 160 -0.40 9.97 -1.72
N VAL A 161 -1.17 9.69 -2.79
CA VAL A 161 -1.40 10.62 -3.90
C VAL A 161 -2.10 11.90 -3.44
N ASN A 162 -3.15 11.78 -2.63
CA ASN A 162 -4.00 12.89 -2.20
C ASN A 162 -4.19 12.91 -0.69
N VAL A 163 -3.09 13.06 0.06
CA VAL A 163 -3.06 13.03 1.53
C VAL A 163 -4.12 13.96 2.15
N LYS A 164 -4.21 15.22 1.71
CA LYS A 164 -5.20 16.19 2.25
C LYS A 164 -6.64 15.70 2.09
N ARG A 165 -6.97 15.18 0.92
CA ARG A 165 -8.32 14.67 0.59
C ARG A 165 -8.64 13.41 1.37
N TRP A 166 -7.70 12.47 1.49
CA TRP A 166 -7.90 11.24 2.25
C TRP A 166 -7.99 11.49 3.76
N ARG A 167 -7.25 12.48 4.28
CA ARG A 167 -7.36 12.89 5.68
C ARG A 167 -8.73 13.49 5.96
N LEU A 168 -9.16 14.44 5.13
CA LEU A 168 -10.52 15.00 5.21
C LEU A 168 -11.60 13.92 5.08
N PHE A 169 -11.45 13.00 4.13
CA PHE A 169 -12.37 11.87 3.93
C PHE A 169 -12.46 10.97 5.17
N ALA A 170 -11.33 10.66 5.82
CA ALA A 170 -11.31 9.79 6.99
C ALA A 170 -12.22 10.31 8.10
N ASP A 171 -12.13 11.59 8.39
CA ASP A 171 -12.95 12.23 9.42
C ASP A 171 -14.40 12.43 8.96
N VAL A 172 -14.66 12.72 7.68
CA VAL A 172 -16.02 12.83 7.14
C VAL A 172 -16.74 11.47 7.17
N ILE A 173 -16.06 10.37 6.80
CA ILE A 173 -16.67 9.04 6.87
C ILE A 173 -16.87 8.62 8.34
N ASN A 174 -16.01 9.05 9.26
CA ASN A 174 -16.23 8.89 10.68
C ASN A 174 -17.48 9.65 11.18
N ASP A 175 -17.70 10.87 10.70
CA ASP A 175 -18.90 11.66 11.03
C ASP A 175 -20.19 10.96 10.57
N VAL A 176 -20.15 10.33 9.40
CA VAL A 176 -21.24 9.48 8.92
C VAL A 176 -21.47 8.31 9.87
N GLY A 177 -20.41 7.61 10.28
CA GLY A 177 -20.50 6.51 11.24
C GLY A 177 -21.10 6.93 12.59
N LEU A 178 -20.59 8.01 13.19
CA LEU A 178 -21.12 8.54 14.45
C LEU A 178 -22.57 9.03 14.31
N THR A 179 -22.95 9.57 13.16
CA THR A 179 -24.35 9.97 12.91
C THR A 179 -25.25 8.75 12.83
N LEU A 180 -24.83 7.66 12.17
CA LEU A 180 -25.58 6.40 12.13
C LEU A 180 -25.76 5.82 13.53
N ASP A 181 -24.74 5.89 14.39
CA ASP A 181 -24.83 5.50 15.81
C ASP A 181 -25.91 6.31 16.56
N MET A 182 -25.96 7.63 16.34
CA MET A 182 -26.98 8.51 16.92
C MET A 182 -28.39 8.23 16.41
N VAL A 183 -28.51 7.80 15.15
CA VAL A 183 -29.80 7.52 14.49
C VAL A 183 -30.34 6.13 14.84
N ALA A 184 -29.50 5.17 15.21
CA ALA A 184 -29.87 3.77 15.46
C ALA A 184 -31.10 3.59 16.39
N PRO A 185 -31.27 4.32 17.51
CA PRO A 185 -32.44 4.19 18.38
C PRO A 185 -33.79 4.47 17.70
N TYR A 186 -33.82 5.26 16.61
CA TYR A 186 -35.05 5.60 15.89
C TYR A 186 -35.50 4.49 14.94
N PHE A 187 -34.67 3.47 14.70
CA PHE A 187 -34.93 2.37 13.78
C PHE A 187 -34.79 1.01 14.49
N PRO A 188 -35.68 0.67 15.44
CA PRO A 188 -35.55 -0.53 16.27
C PRO A 188 -35.50 -1.85 15.47
N ASN A 189 -36.10 -1.88 14.28
CA ASN A 189 -36.09 -3.06 13.40
C ASN A 189 -34.81 -3.20 12.56
N LEU A 190 -33.97 -2.16 12.49
CA LEU A 190 -32.78 -2.12 11.63
C LEU A 190 -31.50 -1.76 12.42
N VAL A 191 -31.53 -1.88 13.75
CA VAL A 191 -30.41 -1.45 14.61
C VAL A 191 -29.13 -2.16 14.21
N THR A 192 -29.17 -3.48 14.02
CA THR A 192 -27.99 -4.27 13.65
C THR A 192 -27.41 -3.83 12.31
N GLU A 193 -28.26 -3.62 11.31
CA GLU A 193 -27.86 -3.19 9.97
C GLU A 193 -27.24 -1.79 10.00
N VAL A 194 -27.87 -0.84 10.69
CA VAL A 194 -27.38 0.53 10.85
C VAL A 194 -26.02 0.53 11.56
N LEU A 195 -25.89 -0.23 12.66
CA LEU A 195 -24.63 -0.31 13.40
C LEU A 195 -23.51 -1.00 12.59
N CYS A 196 -23.83 -2.02 11.78
CA CYS A 196 -22.87 -2.63 10.86
C CYS A 196 -22.34 -1.61 9.84
N VAL A 197 -23.21 -0.82 9.23
CA VAL A 197 -22.79 0.25 8.29
C VAL A 197 -21.95 1.32 9.01
N SER A 198 -22.38 1.74 10.20
CA SER A 198 -21.61 2.65 11.06
C SER A 198 -20.20 2.13 11.35
N SER A 199 -20.09 0.85 11.68
CA SER A 199 -18.82 0.19 11.97
C SER A 199 -17.89 0.18 10.75
N VAL A 200 -18.42 -0.14 9.57
CA VAL A 200 -17.68 -0.05 8.30
C VAL A 200 -17.17 1.37 8.06
N CYS A 201 -18.00 2.40 8.27
CA CYS A 201 -17.58 3.79 8.15
C CYS A 201 -16.41 4.14 9.11
N LYS A 202 -16.50 3.71 10.38
CA LYS A 202 -15.46 3.96 11.39
C LYS A 202 -14.15 3.21 11.11
N THR A 203 -14.21 1.99 10.59
CA THR A 203 -12.99 1.25 10.22
C THR A 203 -12.36 1.81 8.95
N MET A 204 -13.16 2.27 7.97
CA MET A 204 -12.65 3.00 6.81
C MET A 204 -11.91 4.28 7.22
N CYS A 205 -12.44 5.03 8.18
CA CYS A 205 -11.73 6.14 8.82
C CYS A 205 -10.39 5.69 9.39
N GLY A 206 -10.37 4.64 10.22
CA GLY A 206 -9.14 4.15 10.84
C GLY A 206 -8.04 3.80 9.82
N VAL A 207 -8.41 3.16 8.71
CA VAL A 207 -7.50 2.84 7.61
C VAL A 207 -6.98 4.10 6.92
N ALA A 208 -7.87 5.02 6.50
CA ALA A 208 -7.47 6.24 5.80
C ALA A 208 -6.65 7.20 6.69
N ALA A 209 -7.06 7.39 7.95
CA ALA A 209 -6.34 8.20 8.93
C ALA A 209 -4.97 7.59 9.27
N GLY A 210 -4.89 6.26 9.40
CA GLY A 210 -3.64 5.54 9.62
C GLY A 210 -2.66 5.70 8.47
N ALA A 211 -3.11 5.50 7.23
CA ALA A 211 -2.28 5.64 6.04
C ALA A 211 -1.78 7.09 5.85
N THR A 212 -2.67 8.07 5.91
CA THR A 212 -2.32 9.48 5.73
C THR A 212 -1.42 10.03 6.83
N ARG A 213 -1.53 9.53 8.07
CA ARG A 213 -0.64 9.90 9.18
C ARG A 213 0.83 9.63 8.84
N SER A 214 1.14 8.50 8.21
CA SER A 214 2.53 8.19 7.82
C SER A 214 3.11 9.25 6.87
N SER A 215 2.33 9.64 5.86
CA SER A 215 2.72 10.66 4.88
C SER A 215 2.86 12.04 5.55
N LEU A 216 1.98 12.38 6.52
CA LEU A 216 2.06 13.60 7.32
C LEU A 216 3.29 13.62 8.24
N MET A 217 3.61 12.51 8.92
CA MET A 217 4.82 12.43 9.76
C MET A 217 6.08 12.59 8.92
N THR A 218 6.10 12.04 7.71
CA THR A 218 7.20 12.23 6.75
C THR A 218 7.28 13.66 6.20
N HIS A 219 6.18 14.39 6.22
CA HIS A 219 6.13 15.80 5.86
C HIS A 219 6.65 16.69 7.00
N PHE A 220 6.17 16.46 8.23
CA PHE A 220 6.58 17.22 9.40
C PHE A 220 8.02 16.98 9.79
N ALA A 221 8.52 15.75 9.64
CA ALA A 221 9.86 15.39 10.04
C ALA A 221 10.94 16.09 9.19
N LYS A 222 11.91 16.70 9.87
CA LYS A 222 13.15 17.19 9.28
C LYS A 222 14.33 16.43 9.87
N ARG A 223 15.42 16.25 9.10
CA ARG A 223 16.65 15.60 9.58
C ARG A 223 16.38 14.18 10.15
N ASP A 224 15.52 13.41 9.48
CA ASP A 224 15.18 12.03 9.80
C ASP A 224 14.63 11.80 11.23
N ASN A 225 14.01 12.82 11.86
CA ASN A 225 13.41 12.74 13.19
C ASN A 225 11.96 12.19 13.22
N MET A 226 11.58 11.36 12.25
CA MET A 226 10.20 10.86 12.09
C MET A 226 9.67 10.15 13.33
N ALA A 227 10.50 9.35 14.00
CA ALA A 227 10.12 8.60 15.20
C ALA A 227 9.78 9.53 16.38
N ASP A 228 10.51 10.63 16.53
CA ASP A 228 10.23 11.63 17.57
C ASP A 228 8.91 12.35 17.28
N CYS A 229 8.70 12.79 16.03
CA CYS A 229 7.43 13.40 15.60
C CYS A 229 6.22 12.48 15.90
N ALA A 230 6.33 11.19 15.56
CA ALA A 230 5.27 10.21 15.84
C ALA A 230 5.03 10.00 17.34
N ALA A 231 6.08 9.99 18.16
CA ALA A 231 5.93 9.86 19.61
C ALA A 231 5.24 11.09 20.23
N LYS A 232 5.53 12.29 19.71
CA LYS A 232 4.89 13.53 20.19
C LYS A 232 3.43 13.64 19.75
N GLU A 233 3.11 13.27 18.52
CA GLU A 233 1.72 13.17 18.05
C GLU A 233 0.93 12.18 18.93
N GLY A 234 1.48 10.99 19.20
CA GLY A 234 0.84 10.02 20.10
C GLY A 234 0.62 10.55 21.52
N SER A 235 1.56 11.36 22.02
CA SER A 235 1.45 12.00 23.34
C SER A 235 0.35 13.08 23.36
N GLN A 236 0.27 13.88 22.30
CA GLN A 236 -0.77 14.89 22.11
C GLN A 236 -2.16 14.23 22.01
N GLU A 237 -2.30 13.18 21.19
CA GLU A 237 -3.55 12.42 21.05
C GLU A 237 -3.99 11.82 22.41
N THR A 238 -3.04 11.28 23.17
CA THR A 238 -3.32 10.75 24.52
C THR A 238 -3.80 11.82 25.48
N ALA A 239 -3.19 13.01 25.46
CA ALA A 239 -3.63 14.13 26.29
C ALA A 239 -5.04 14.59 25.92
N VAL A 240 -5.38 14.65 24.63
CA VAL A 240 -6.76 14.95 24.19
C VAL A 240 -7.75 13.90 24.67
N LYS A 241 -7.39 12.61 24.60
CA LYS A 241 -8.24 11.52 25.13
C LYS A 241 -8.44 11.62 26.64
N LEU A 242 -7.40 11.96 27.40
CA LEU A 242 -7.49 12.14 28.84
C LEU A 242 -8.40 13.31 29.20
N PHE A 243 -8.24 14.44 28.50
CA PHE A 243 -9.13 15.59 28.63
C PHE A 243 -10.57 15.20 28.29
N GLY A 244 -10.77 14.52 27.17
CA GLY A 244 -12.06 13.98 26.74
C GLY A 244 -12.69 13.08 27.80
N LEU A 245 -11.94 12.17 28.41
CA LEU A 245 -12.44 11.27 29.46
C LEU A 245 -12.88 12.04 30.70
N MET A 246 -12.09 13.04 31.12
CA MET A 246 -12.38 13.82 32.31
C MET A 246 -13.58 14.74 32.16
N PHE A 247 -13.69 15.41 31.01
CA PHE A 247 -14.76 16.39 30.77
C PHE A 247 -15.98 15.79 30.06
N GLY A 248 -15.82 14.65 29.38
CA GLY A 248 -16.86 14.00 28.59
C GLY A 248 -18.04 13.52 29.41
N MET A 249 -17.81 13.04 30.64
CA MET A 249 -18.89 12.65 31.55
C MET A 249 -19.72 13.85 32.01
N TYR A 250 -19.07 14.95 32.39
CA TYR A 250 -19.76 16.19 32.76
C TYR A 250 -20.53 16.77 31.58
N PHE A 251 -19.92 16.76 30.40
CA PHE A 251 -20.56 17.18 29.15
C PHE A 251 -21.80 16.34 28.84
N ALA A 252 -21.68 15.00 28.84
CA ALA A 252 -22.78 14.09 28.59
C ALA A 252 -23.93 14.35 29.58
N ASN A 253 -23.64 14.45 30.87
CA ASN A 253 -24.65 14.74 31.88
C ASN A 253 -25.33 16.12 31.67
N ALA A 254 -24.56 17.14 31.28
CA ALA A 254 -25.08 18.48 31.03
C ALA A 254 -26.02 18.55 29.82
N VAL A 255 -25.79 17.76 28.77
CA VAL A 255 -26.64 17.76 27.56
C VAL A 255 -27.76 16.74 27.61
N ASN A 256 -27.73 15.79 28.55
CA ASN A 256 -28.70 14.70 28.65
C ASN A 256 -30.09 15.12 29.18
N SER A 257 -30.36 16.42 29.35
CA SER A 257 -31.65 16.91 29.84
C SER A 257 -32.81 16.64 28.88
N SER A 258 -32.54 16.56 27.56
CA SER A 258 -33.55 16.14 26.56
C SER A 258 -32.89 15.55 25.31
N PRO A 259 -33.58 14.65 24.57
CA PRO A 259 -33.06 14.12 23.30
C PRO A 259 -32.72 15.23 22.28
N ARG A 260 -33.48 16.33 22.29
CA ARG A 260 -33.22 17.50 21.42
C ARG A 260 -31.90 18.18 21.77
N ALA A 261 -31.60 18.33 23.06
CA ALA A 261 -30.34 18.95 23.51
C ALA A 261 -29.13 18.10 23.09
N VAL A 262 -29.22 16.77 23.21
CA VAL A 262 -28.18 15.84 22.73
C VAL A 262 -27.93 16.01 21.23
N TRP A 263 -28.99 16.05 20.41
CA TRP A 263 -28.87 16.26 18.97
C TRP A 263 -28.30 17.62 18.59
N VAL A 264 -28.73 18.69 19.26
CA VAL A 264 -28.19 20.04 19.03
C VAL A 264 -26.70 20.07 19.37
N ALA A 265 -26.29 19.50 20.51
CA ALA A 265 -24.89 19.41 20.89
C ALA A 265 -24.07 18.59 19.87
N PHE A 266 -24.59 17.44 19.44
CA PHE A 266 -23.96 16.59 18.43
C PHE A 266 -23.76 17.32 17.09
N LEU A 267 -24.79 18.03 16.61
CA LEU A 267 -24.73 18.77 15.34
C LEU A 267 -23.77 19.97 15.41
N VAL A 268 -23.82 20.76 16.50
CA VAL A 268 -22.89 21.87 16.70
C VAL A 268 -21.46 21.38 16.75
N LEU A 269 -21.17 20.34 17.52
CA LEU A 269 -19.85 19.71 17.56
C LEU A 269 -19.43 19.16 16.20
N THR A 270 -20.36 18.66 15.40
CA THR A 270 -20.06 18.17 14.04
C THR A 270 -19.69 19.31 13.10
N VAL A 271 -20.36 20.46 13.20
CA VAL A 271 -20.00 21.65 12.42
C VAL A 271 -18.60 22.16 12.80
N VAL A 272 -18.32 22.27 14.11
CA VAL A 272 -16.99 22.68 14.60
C VAL A 272 -15.92 21.67 14.17
N HIS A 273 -16.23 20.36 14.26
CA HIS A 273 -15.35 19.29 13.82
C HIS A 273 -14.98 19.41 12.34
N VAL A 274 -15.97 19.51 11.45
CA VAL A 274 -15.74 19.61 9.99
C VAL A 274 -14.96 20.88 9.65
N TYR A 275 -15.27 22.00 10.32
CA TYR A 275 -14.54 23.24 10.16
C TYR A 275 -13.08 23.13 10.61
N ALA A 276 -12.83 22.58 11.80
CA ALA A 276 -11.48 22.38 12.32
C ALA A 276 -10.68 21.45 11.41
N ASN A 277 -11.28 20.34 10.97
CA ASN A 277 -10.64 19.41 10.04
C ASN A 277 -10.28 20.07 8.71
N TYR A 278 -11.19 20.84 8.11
CA TYR A 278 -10.90 21.56 6.87
C TYR A 278 -9.70 22.51 7.05
N ASN A 279 -9.64 23.26 8.15
CA ASN A 279 -8.51 24.14 8.42
C ASN A 279 -7.21 23.37 8.67
N ALA A 280 -7.27 22.22 9.36
CA ALA A 280 -6.11 21.35 9.57
C ALA A 280 -5.51 20.91 8.24
N VAL A 281 -6.34 20.40 7.30
CA VAL A 281 -5.81 19.96 6.00
C VAL A 281 -5.41 21.12 5.08
N SER A 282 -6.07 22.28 5.21
CA SER A 282 -5.81 23.46 4.37
C SER A 282 -4.49 24.16 4.70
N CYS A 283 -4.04 24.12 5.97
CA CYS A 283 -2.77 24.75 6.35
C CYS A 283 -1.53 23.94 5.92
N LEU A 284 -1.71 22.69 5.48
CA LEU A 284 -0.61 21.81 5.11
C LEU A 284 0.07 22.27 3.81
N CYS A 285 1.39 22.41 3.87
CA CYS A 285 2.25 22.84 2.77
C CYS A 285 3.12 21.69 2.25
N ILE A 286 2.49 20.65 1.71
CA ILE A 286 3.20 19.41 1.33
C ILE A 286 4.02 19.65 0.04
N PRO A 287 5.34 19.38 0.02
CA PRO A 287 6.22 19.66 -1.12
C PRO A 287 6.29 18.53 -2.17
N THR A 288 5.36 17.57 -2.13
CA THR A 288 5.21 16.51 -3.16
C THR A 288 4.32 17.00 -4.29
N VAL A 289 4.47 16.49 -5.51
CA VAL A 289 3.59 16.90 -6.62
C VAL A 289 2.61 15.77 -6.91
N ASN A 290 1.32 16.03 -6.68
CA ASN A 290 0.21 15.20 -7.16
C ASN A 290 -0.38 15.80 -8.45
N CYS A 291 -1.39 15.15 -9.02
CA CYS A 291 -2.01 15.62 -10.27
C CYS A 291 -2.57 17.06 -10.15
N SER A 292 -3.24 17.40 -9.04
CA SER A 292 -3.83 18.72 -8.85
C SER A 292 -2.78 19.83 -8.74
N ARG A 293 -1.76 19.64 -7.88
CA ARG A 293 -0.66 20.60 -7.72
C ARG A 293 0.20 20.67 -8.99
N GLY A 294 0.43 19.54 -9.64
CA GLY A 294 1.11 19.45 -10.94
C GLY A 294 0.40 20.26 -12.01
N LEU A 295 -0.92 20.17 -12.11
CA LEU A 295 -1.69 20.95 -13.08
C LEU A 295 -1.57 22.46 -12.82
N ILE A 296 -1.71 22.90 -11.57
CA ILE A 296 -1.55 24.32 -11.20
C ILE A 296 -0.15 24.81 -11.60
N LEU A 297 0.89 24.02 -11.31
CA LEU A 297 2.28 24.33 -11.65
C LEU A 297 2.48 24.47 -13.17
N VAL A 298 1.99 23.50 -13.95
CA VAL A 298 2.11 23.53 -15.41
C VAL A 298 1.33 24.71 -16.00
N GLN A 299 0.10 24.95 -15.57
CA GLN A 299 -0.71 26.08 -16.05
C GLN A 299 -0.08 27.43 -15.72
N ARG A 300 0.48 27.61 -14.51
CA ARG A 300 1.23 28.82 -14.13
C ARG A 300 2.45 29.01 -15.02
N PHE A 301 3.16 27.93 -15.33
CA PHE A 301 4.33 27.94 -16.20
C PHE A 301 3.99 28.31 -17.66
N LEU A 302 2.90 27.74 -18.19
CA LEU A 302 2.44 27.99 -19.56
C LEU A 302 1.89 29.42 -19.72
N LYS A 303 1.05 29.89 -18.78
CA LYS A 303 0.55 31.28 -18.75
C LYS A 303 1.66 32.31 -18.63
N ALA A 304 2.77 31.96 -17.98
CA ALA A 304 3.91 32.84 -17.85
C ALA A 304 4.70 33.05 -19.16
N GLY A 305 4.41 32.30 -20.25
CA GLY A 305 5.05 32.26 -21.60
C GLY A 305 6.19 33.26 -21.88
N ASN A 306 7.39 32.87 -22.36
CA ASN A 306 8.57 33.70 -22.69
C ASN A 306 8.93 35.00 -21.90
N ASN A 307 8.30 35.31 -20.77
CA ASN A 307 8.58 36.53 -20.02
C ASN A 307 10.03 36.52 -19.49
N PRO A 308 10.79 37.62 -19.70
CA PRO A 308 12.11 37.77 -19.09
C PRO A 308 11.94 37.77 -17.56
N GLY A 309 12.55 36.78 -16.89
CA GLY A 309 12.35 36.49 -15.47
C GLY A 309 11.77 35.12 -15.14
N LYS A 310 11.35 34.33 -16.15
CA LYS A 310 11.06 32.89 -15.97
C LYS A 310 12.24 32.10 -15.39
N GLU A 311 13.45 32.57 -15.68
CA GLU A 311 14.73 31.97 -15.28
C GLU A 311 15.26 32.54 -13.97
N ASN A 312 14.70 33.67 -13.50
CA ASN A 312 15.09 34.25 -12.22
C ASN A 312 14.60 33.33 -11.11
N VAL A 313 15.53 32.47 -10.73
CA VAL A 313 15.52 31.47 -9.65
C VAL A 313 15.05 32.04 -8.31
N ALA A 314 15.16 33.35 -8.12
CA ALA A 314 14.57 34.09 -7.01
C ALA A 314 13.12 34.46 -7.36
N ASP A 315 12.18 33.64 -6.87
CA ASP A 315 10.73 33.84 -6.97
C ASP A 315 10.31 35.18 -6.37
N HIS A 316 10.37 36.28 -7.15
CA HIS A 316 10.03 37.63 -6.67
C HIS A 316 8.56 37.76 -6.20
N HIS A 317 7.69 36.78 -6.44
CA HIS A 317 6.25 36.84 -6.12
C HIS A 317 5.65 35.57 -5.51
N GLY A 318 6.46 34.57 -5.12
CA GLY A 318 5.93 33.30 -4.57
C GLY A 318 5.12 32.46 -5.57
N ARG A 319 5.28 32.67 -6.90
CA ARG A 319 4.43 32.07 -7.93
C ARG A 319 4.58 30.56 -8.01
N TYR A 320 5.75 30.02 -7.70
CA TYR A 320 5.98 28.57 -7.75
C TYR A 320 6.26 27.99 -6.36
N ALA A 321 6.24 28.84 -5.33
CA ALA A 321 6.40 28.45 -3.94
C ALA A 321 5.40 27.36 -3.54
N VAL A 322 5.89 26.37 -2.78
CA VAL A 322 5.10 25.24 -2.28
C VAL A 322 3.81 25.71 -1.60
N ARG A 323 3.90 26.74 -0.76
CA ARG A 323 2.76 27.31 -0.02
C ARG A 323 1.66 27.82 -0.96
N SER A 324 2.02 28.67 -1.93
CA SER A 324 1.04 29.28 -2.85
C SER A 324 0.27 28.24 -3.66
N VAL A 325 0.94 27.16 -4.10
CA VAL A 325 0.28 26.10 -4.86
C VAL A 325 -0.58 25.21 -3.95
N ASN A 326 -0.15 24.97 -2.71
CA ASN A 326 -0.93 24.20 -1.73
C ASN A 326 -2.20 24.95 -1.28
N GLU A 327 -2.19 26.30 -1.25
CA GLU A 327 -3.35 27.14 -0.93
C GLU A 327 -4.40 27.13 -2.06
N GLU A 328 -3.98 26.98 -3.31
CA GLU A 328 -4.89 26.84 -4.47
C GLU A 328 -5.31 25.39 -4.75
N GLU A 329 -4.75 24.41 -4.04
CA GLU A 329 -5.08 23.00 -4.23
C GLU A 329 -6.55 22.73 -3.89
N PRO A 330 -7.35 22.18 -4.83
CA PRO A 330 -8.73 21.83 -4.54
C PRO A 330 -8.84 20.63 -3.61
N ILE A 331 -9.41 20.82 -2.41
CA ILE A 331 -9.57 19.76 -1.40
C ILE A 331 -10.95 19.07 -1.49
N PHE A 332 -12.04 19.84 -1.68
CA PHE A 332 -13.44 19.39 -1.57
C PHE A 332 -14.11 19.13 -2.92
N LYS A 333 -14.13 20.16 -3.76
CA LYS A 333 -14.61 20.08 -5.14
C LYS A 333 -13.39 19.82 -5.99
N ASP A 334 -13.54 19.01 -7.01
CA ASP A 334 -12.53 18.82 -8.03
C ASP A 334 -12.90 19.75 -9.20
N PRO A 335 -12.59 21.06 -9.18
CA PRO A 335 -12.76 21.90 -10.37
C PRO A 335 -11.80 21.49 -11.50
N VAL A 336 -10.85 20.60 -11.19
CA VAL A 336 -9.86 19.99 -12.09
C VAL A 336 -10.39 18.70 -12.74
N LEU A 337 -11.60 18.26 -12.37
CA LEU A 337 -12.24 17.06 -12.91
C LEU A 337 -12.32 17.01 -14.46
N PRO A 338 -12.34 18.10 -15.25
CA PRO A 338 -12.19 17.95 -16.69
C PRO A 338 -10.82 17.32 -17.01
N VAL A 339 -9.73 17.96 -16.60
CA VAL A 339 -8.37 17.55 -17.00
C VAL A 339 -7.98 16.19 -16.41
N THR A 340 -8.31 15.90 -15.14
CA THR A 340 -7.97 14.61 -14.51
C THR A 340 -8.91 13.46 -14.88
N SER A 341 -10.17 13.73 -15.29
CA SER A 341 -11.02 12.67 -15.85
C SER A 341 -10.66 12.32 -17.30
N HIS A 342 -10.07 13.28 -18.01
CA HIS A 342 -9.53 13.11 -19.35
C HIS A 342 -8.05 12.69 -19.35
N LEU A 343 -7.36 12.56 -18.20
CA LEU A 343 -5.97 12.12 -18.12
C LEU A 343 -5.85 10.79 -17.39
N ILE A 344 -5.38 9.76 -18.09
CA ILE A 344 -5.10 8.45 -17.52
C ILE A 344 -3.59 8.20 -17.56
N MET A 345 -2.95 8.37 -16.40
CA MET A 345 -1.54 8.03 -16.21
C MET A 345 -1.41 6.55 -15.89
N GLY A 346 -0.67 5.81 -16.74
CA GLY A 346 -0.35 4.38 -16.63
C GLY A 346 -1.38 3.41 -17.23
N SER A 347 -2.04 3.77 -18.33
CA SER A 347 -3.02 2.90 -18.99
C SER A 347 -2.41 1.62 -19.56
N GLU A 348 -3.20 0.54 -19.61
CA GLU A 348 -2.81 -0.70 -20.28
C GLU A 348 -2.73 -0.51 -21.81
N LEU A 349 -1.69 -1.07 -22.44
CA LEU A 349 -1.41 -0.87 -23.87
C LEU A 349 -2.61 -1.23 -24.77
N HIS A 350 -3.30 -2.32 -24.47
CA HIS A 350 -4.43 -2.81 -25.26
C HIS A 350 -5.71 -1.97 -25.10
N GLN A 351 -5.81 -1.14 -24.05
CA GLN A 351 -6.93 -0.22 -23.87
C GLN A 351 -6.72 1.08 -24.66
N ALA A 352 -5.45 1.46 -24.88
CA ALA A 352 -5.09 2.74 -25.49
C ALA A 352 -4.72 2.64 -26.98
N ILE A 353 -4.20 1.49 -27.44
CA ILE A 353 -3.68 1.33 -28.80
C ILE A 353 -4.36 0.13 -29.48
N PRO A 354 -5.29 0.36 -30.43
CA PRO A 354 -6.05 -0.70 -31.07
C PRO A 354 -5.32 -1.38 -32.23
N THR A 355 -4.35 -0.71 -32.89
CA THR A 355 -3.66 -1.22 -34.08
C THR A 355 -2.14 -1.26 -33.92
N SER A 356 -1.48 -2.23 -34.58
CA SER A 356 -0.02 -2.35 -34.56
C SER A 356 0.69 -1.20 -35.28
N THR A 357 0.05 -0.62 -36.31
CA THR A 357 0.59 0.53 -37.05
C THR A 357 0.67 1.79 -36.20
N ASP A 358 -0.30 2.02 -35.31
CA ASP A 358 -0.28 3.16 -34.40
C ASP A 358 0.78 2.98 -33.32
N PHE A 359 1.01 1.74 -32.88
CA PHE A 359 2.08 1.41 -31.95
C PHE A 359 3.46 1.73 -32.54
N ASP A 360 3.76 1.29 -33.76
CA ASP A 360 5.06 1.53 -34.41
C ASP A 360 5.35 3.03 -34.60
N ARG A 361 4.32 3.83 -34.93
CA ARG A 361 4.45 5.29 -35.06
C ARG A 361 4.73 5.97 -33.72
N LEU A 362 4.02 5.58 -32.67
CA LEU A 362 4.26 6.10 -31.32
C LEU A 362 5.67 5.73 -30.84
N LEU A 363 6.13 4.50 -31.11
CA LEU A 363 7.51 4.09 -30.83
C LEU A 363 8.55 4.93 -31.59
N GLN A 364 8.22 5.38 -32.80
CA GLN A 364 9.09 6.27 -33.55
C GLN A 364 9.13 7.69 -32.97
N LEU A 365 7.98 8.24 -32.56
CA LEU A 365 7.87 9.59 -31.98
C LEU A 365 8.54 9.68 -30.60
N TYR A 366 8.34 8.65 -29.77
CA TYR A 366 8.79 8.59 -28.37
C TYR A 366 10.04 7.71 -28.19
N ARG A 367 10.86 7.54 -29.24
CA ARG A 367 12.03 6.64 -29.22
C ARG A 367 13.00 6.91 -28.06
N GLU A 368 13.16 8.17 -27.68
CA GLU A 368 14.08 8.61 -26.62
C GLU A 368 13.39 8.82 -25.26
N GLU A 369 12.08 8.55 -25.17
CA GLU A 369 11.29 8.76 -23.98
C GLU A 369 10.94 7.42 -23.31
N ALA A 370 10.89 7.41 -21.98
CA ALA A 370 10.49 6.23 -21.19
C ALA A 370 8.96 6.06 -21.10
N TYR A 371 8.20 6.71 -21.97
CA TYR A 371 6.73 6.68 -21.99
C TYR A 371 6.18 6.85 -23.40
N LEU A 372 4.95 6.39 -23.62
CA LEU A 372 4.15 6.63 -24.81
C LEU A 372 2.91 7.44 -24.40
N LEU A 373 2.49 8.36 -25.26
CA LEU A 373 1.30 9.16 -25.04
C LEU A 373 0.42 9.12 -26.28
N THR A 374 -0.86 8.88 -26.09
CA THR A 374 -1.86 8.87 -27.17
C THR A 374 -3.18 9.48 -26.70
N VAL A 375 -4.06 9.80 -27.65
CA VAL A 375 -5.40 10.34 -27.39
C VAL A 375 -6.43 9.34 -27.93
N VAL A 376 -7.35 8.91 -27.07
CA VAL A 376 -8.46 8.02 -27.43
C VAL A 376 -9.76 8.70 -27.02
N GLY A 377 -10.57 9.09 -28.01
CA GLY A 377 -11.77 9.90 -27.77
C GLY A 377 -11.40 11.26 -27.18
N ASP A 378 -11.91 11.58 -25.99
CA ASP A 378 -11.62 12.80 -25.24
C ASP A 378 -10.56 12.60 -24.15
N LYS A 379 -9.89 11.44 -24.11
CA LYS A 379 -8.94 11.08 -23.05
C LYS A 379 -7.51 10.95 -23.57
N VAL A 380 -6.58 11.48 -22.79
CA VAL A 380 -5.13 11.31 -22.96
C VAL A 380 -4.68 10.12 -22.13
N HIS A 381 -4.10 9.15 -22.80
CA HIS A 381 -3.57 7.92 -22.24
C HIS A 381 -2.04 7.98 -22.24
N VAL A 382 -1.45 7.80 -21.06
CA VAL A 382 0.00 7.75 -20.88
C VAL A 382 0.39 6.34 -20.44
N MET A 383 1.36 5.75 -21.11
CA MET A 383 1.89 4.41 -20.85
C MET A 383 3.37 4.53 -20.52
N PHE A 384 3.82 3.87 -19.45
CA PHE A 384 5.22 3.93 -19.01
C PHE A 384 5.97 2.65 -19.38
N GLN A 385 7.25 2.79 -19.72
CA GLN A 385 8.19 1.67 -19.77
C GLN A 385 8.45 1.16 -18.34
N ALA A 386 8.87 -0.10 -18.20
CA ALA A 386 9.07 -0.72 -16.89
C ALA A 386 10.16 0.00 -16.06
N GLU A 387 11.14 0.61 -16.73
CA GLU A 387 12.27 1.31 -16.13
C GLU A 387 12.05 2.84 -15.97
N ALA A 388 10.83 3.33 -16.24
CA ALA A 388 10.52 4.76 -16.16
C ALA A 388 10.82 5.33 -14.77
N GLN A 389 11.49 6.49 -14.74
CA GLN A 389 11.85 7.18 -13.50
C GLN A 389 10.79 8.23 -13.14
N PRO A 390 10.74 8.70 -11.87
CA PRO A 390 9.79 9.75 -11.47
C PRO A 390 9.86 11.01 -12.36
N LYS A 391 11.06 11.36 -12.84
CA LYS A 391 11.25 12.48 -13.78
C LYS A 391 10.49 12.26 -15.08
N ASP A 392 10.44 11.03 -15.59
CA ASP A 392 9.76 10.68 -16.83
C ASP A 392 8.24 10.73 -16.65
N GLU A 393 7.74 10.36 -15.46
CA GLU A 393 6.32 10.55 -15.11
C GLU A 393 5.92 12.02 -15.14
N LEU A 394 6.73 12.91 -14.53
CA LEU A 394 6.47 14.35 -14.58
C LEU A 394 6.54 14.88 -16.02
N ARG A 395 7.48 14.38 -16.81
CA ARG A 395 7.65 14.77 -18.22
C ARG A 395 6.45 14.39 -19.06
N ALA A 396 5.98 13.15 -18.91
CA ALA A 396 4.78 12.66 -19.56
C ALA A 396 3.54 13.45 -19.13
N PHE A 397 3.42 13.74 -17.84
CA PHE A 397 2.35 14.57 -17.31
C PHE A 397 2.36 15.99 -17.90
N PHE A 398 3.54 16.62 -18.01
CA PHE A 398 3.69 17.94 -18.62
C PHE A 398 3.21 17.95 -20.07
N GLN A 399 3.60 16.95 -20.87
CA GLN A 399 3.10 16.81 -22.24
C GLN A 399 1.60 16.54 -22.29
N ALA A 400 1.09 15.70 -21.40
CA ALA A 400 -0.33 15.38 -21.36
C ALA A 400 -1.20 16.61 -21.08
N VAL A 401 -0.77 17.49 -20.17
CA VAL A 401 -1.43 18.77 -19.93
C VAL A 401 -1.40 19.67 -21.16
N LEU A 402 -0.26 19.73 -21.89
CA LEU A 402 -0.19 20.47 -23.16
C LEU A 402 -1.18 19.95 -24.20
N VAL A 403 -1.32 18.62 -24.31
CA VAL A 403 -2.29 17.99 -25.22
C VAL A 403 -3.71 18.35 -24.81
N LEU A 404 -4.03 18.28 -23.51
CA LEU A 404 -5.37 18.62 -23.00
C LEU A 404 -5.72 20.10 -23.22
N GLU A 405 -4.80 21.03 -22.97
CA GLU A 405 -5.02 22.46 -23.26
C GLU A 405 -5.26 22.71 -24.76
N ALA A 406 -4.50 22.03 -25.61
CA ALA A 406 -4.66 22.16 -27.05
C ALA A 406 -5.98 21.55 -27.54
N LEU A 407 -6.41 20.39 -27.02
CA LEU A 407 -7.72 19.81 -27.30
C LEU A 407 -8.87 20.73 -26.86
N ALA A 408 -8.76 21.35 -25.68
CA ALA A 408 -9.75 22.31 -25.18
C ALA A 408 -9.86 23.57 -26.04
N SER A 409 -8.75 24.02 -26.64
CA SER A 409 -8.75 25.17 -27.55
C SER A 409 -9.43 24.91 -28.90
N VAL A 410 -9.60 23.64 -29.27
CA VAL A 410 -10.10 23.21 -30.59
C VAL A 410 -11.61 22.90 -30.56
N SER A 411 -12.27 22.73 -29.39
CA SER A 411 -13.70 22.33 -29.36
C SER A 411 -14.52 22.86 -28.16
N PRO A 412 -15.52 23.74 -28.39
CA PRO A 412 -16.65 23.94 -27.48
C PRO A 412 -17.99 23.37 -28.00
N THR A 413 -18.11 22.93 -29.27
CA THR A 413 -19.44 22.67 -29.89
C THR A 413 -19.55 21.45 -30.82
N ALA A 414 -18.59 20.52 -30.85
CA ALA A 414 -18.75 19.31 -31.66
C ALA A 414 -18.35 18.06 -30.86
N SER A 415 -19.31 17.16 -30.64
CA SER A 415 -19.04 15.79 -30.25
C SER A 415 -18.18 15.13 -31.34
N PRO A 416 -16.97 14.63 -31.03
CA PRO A 416 -16.12 14.02 -32.04
C PRO A 416 -16.69 12.65 -32.44
N PRO A 417 -16.65 12.29 -33.75
CA PRO A 417 -16.94 10.93 -34.15
C PRO A 417 -15.86 10.01 -33.58
N ILE A 418 -16.31 8.91 -32.98
CA ILE A 418 -15.50 7.77 -32.59
C ILE A 418 -14.94 7.18 -33.89
N GLU A 419 -13.62 7.23 -34.13
CA GLU A 419 -12.84 6.10 -34.71
C GLU A 419 -11.42 6.42 -35.24
N ASP A 420 -10.95 7.67 -35.40
CA ASP A 420 -9.68 7.90 -36.12
C ASP A 420 -8.51 8.40 -35.23
N SER A 421 -7.61 7.48 -34.82
CA SER A 421 -6.32 7.78 -34.18
C SER A 421 -5.42 8.69 -35.05
N MET A 422 -5.69 8.74 -36.36
CA MET A 422 -4.93 9.50 -37.36
C MET A 422 -5.05 11.02 -37.22
N GLN A 423 -6.10 11.56 -36.58
CA GLN A 423 -6.29 13.02 -36.50
C GLN A 423 -5.38 13.71 -35.46
N HIS A 424 -4.92 13.00 -34.43
CA HIS A 424 -4.17 13.62 -33.33
C HIS A 424 -2.64 13.55 -33.49
N GLN A 425 -2.13 12.91 -34.54
CA GLN A 425 -0.68 12.81 -34.80
C GLN A 425 0.05 14.17 -34.83
N PRO A 426 -0.39 15.20 -35.59
CA PRO A 426 0.31 16.50 -35.62
C PRO A 426 0.25 17.21 -34.26
N LEU A 427 -0.83 16.98 -33.50
CA LEU A 427 -0.97 17.49 -32.15
C LEU A 427 0.06 16.86 -31.21
N LEU A 428 0.21 15.53 -31.23
CA LEU A 428 1.21 14.82 -30.44
C LEU A 428 2.63 15.27 -30.79
N GLU A 429 2.96 15.43 -32.08
CA GLU A 429 4.27 15.90 -32.52
C GLU A 429 4.57 17.35 -32.07
N SER A 430 3.59 18.25 -32.20
CA SER A 430 3.75 19.65 -31.80
C SER A 430 3.92 19.81 -30.28
N THR A 431 3.13 19.08 -29.49
CA THR A 431 3.22 19.07 -28.02
C THR A 431 4.48 18.38 -27.52
N HIS A 432 4.93 17.31 -28.18
CA HIS A 432 6.20 16.64 -27.90
C HIS A 432 7.38 17.60 -28.09
N ARG A 433 7.42 18.34 -29.21
CA ARG A 433 8.48 19.33 -29.48
C ARG A 433 8.50 20.45 -28.45
N LYS A 434 7.32 20.93 -28.03
CA LYS A 434 7.21 21.96 -26.99
C LYS A 434 7.66 21.43 -25.63
N MET A 435 7.28 20.20 -25.29
CA MET A 435 7.74 19.54 -24.07
C MET A 435 9.27 19.44 -24.03
N LEU A 436 9.91 19.01 -25.13
CA LEU A 436 11.38 18.91 -25.23
C LEU A 436 12.09 20.25 -24.93
N SER A 437 11.51 21.36 -25.41
CA SER A 437 12.03 22.72 -25.20
C SER A 437 11.82 23.21 -23.76
N ASP A 438 10.61 23.06 -23.23
CA ASP A 438 10.17 23.78 -22.04
C ASP A 438 10.41 23.01 -20.73
N PHE A 439 10.42 21.67 -20.79
CA PHE A 439 10.50 20.82 -19.62
C PHE A 439 11.79 20.99 -18.77
N PRO A 440 12.99 21.15 -19.34
CA PRO A 440 14.20 21.37 -18.55
C PRO A 440 14.11 22.61 -17.64
N LEU A 441 13.57 23.71 -18.18
CA LEU A 441 13.36 24.95 -17.43
C LEU A 441 12.29 24.75 -16.35
N PHE A 442 11.18 24.10 -16.69
CA PHE A 442 10.13 23.77 -15.73
C PHE A 442 10.67 22.96 -14.54
N LEU A 443 11.47 21.92 -14.81
CA LEU A 443 12.07 21.10 -13.76
C LEU A 443 13.03 21.91 -12.87
N GLN A 444 13.79 22.84 -13.45
CA GLN A 444 14.67 23.73 -12.70
C GLN A 444 13.89 24.68 -11.79
N VAL A 445 12.78 25.24 -12.27
CA VAL A 445 11.86 26.08 -11.47
C VAL A 445 11.32 25.30 -10.27
N LEU A 446 10.91 24.04 -10.46
CA LEU A 446 10.43 23.20 -9.35
C LEU A 446 11.50 22.94 -8.29
N LYS A 447 12.73 22.60 -8.71
CA LYS A 447 13.86 22.37 -7.79
C LYS A 447 14.16 23.62 -6.95
N ASN A 448 14.20 24.77 -7.60
CA ASN A 448 14.52 26.05 -6.96
C ASN A 448 13.41 26.51 -6.00
N SER A 449 12.16 26.13 -6.27
CA SER A 449 11.01 26.50 -5.44
C SER A 449 10.76 25.54 -4.27
N GLY A 450 11.64 24.56 -4.05
CA GLY A 450 11.59 23.64 -2.90
C GLY A 450 10.71 22.40 -3.08
N TRP A 451 10.30 22.06 -4.31
CA TRP A 451 9.53 20.84 -4.57
C TRP A 451 10.41 19.58 -4.52
N ARG A 452 9.87 18.48 -3.99
CA ARG A 452 10.55 17.18 -3.97
C ARG A 452 10.54 16.58 -5.38
N THR A 453 11.71 16.48 -6.01
CA THR A 453 11.83 15.96 -7.39
C THR A 453 12.20 14.48 -7.49
N HIS A 454 12.39 13.79 -6.37
CA HIS A 454 12.71 12.36 -6.33
C HIS A 454 11.46 11.47 -6.28
N MET A 455 10.27 12.05 -6.11
CA MET A 455 9.01 11.34 -6.00
C MET A 455 7.87 12.20 -6.54
N PHE A 456 7.20 11.71 -7.56
CA PHE A 456 5.98 12.31 -8.13
C PHE A 456 4.82 11.35 -7.89
N LEU A 457 3.66 11.88 -7.52
CA LEU A 457 2.47 11.09 -7.21
C LEU A 457 1.43 11.34 -8.30
N LEU A 458 1.83 11.06 -9.54
CA LEU A 458 1.06 11.36 -10.76
C LEU A 458 0.41 10.10 -11.34
N ASN A 459 0.87 8.92 -10.95
CA ASN A 459 0.32 7.66 -11.40
C ASN A 459 -1.08 7.42 -10.78
N THR A 460 -2.11 7.53 -11.61
CA THR A 460 -3.51 7.29 -11.22
C THR A 460 -3.95 5.85 -11.44
N SER A 461 -3.24 5.09 -12.28
CA SER A 461 -3.55 3.70 -12.61
C SER A 461 -2.88 2.75 -11.64
N THR A 462 -3.26 2.82 -10.37
CA THR A 462 -3.24 1.60 -9.57
C THR A 462 -4.49 0.81 -9.91
N ALA A 463 -4.59 0.41 -11.19
CA ALA A 463 -5.39 -0.75 -11.57
C ALA A 463 -4.63 -1.97 -11.03
N PHE A 464 -4.61 -2.11 -9.69
CA PHE A 464 -4.43 -3.43 -9.11
C PHE A 464 -5.71 -4.18 -9.43
N SER A 465 -5.75 -4.73 -10.64
CA SER A 465 -6.75 -5.70 -10.99
C SER A 465 -6.51 -6.91 -10.08
N LEU A 466 -7.58 -7.53 -9.59
CA LEU A 466 -7.53 -8.92 -9.12
C LEU A 466 -6.84 -9.84 -10.15
N ARG A 467 -6.69 -9.38 -11.41
CA ARG A 467 -5.77 -9.98 -12.38
C ARG A 467 -4.34 -10.08 -11.93
N SER A 468 -3.72 -9.19 -11.16
CA SER A 468 -2.29 -9.37 -10.80
C SER A 468 -2.05 -10.61 -9.92
N LEU A 469 -3.05 -11.03 -9.12
CA LEU A 469 -3.02 -12.34 -8.46
C LEU A 469 -3.34 -13.51 -9.42
N MET A 470 -4.05 -13.22 -10.52
CA MET A 470 -4.36 -14.15 -11.62
C MET A 470 -3.39 -14.09 -12.82
N ASP A 471 -2.40 -13.19 -12.80
CA ASP A 471 -1.36 -12.96 -13.81
C ASP A 471 -0.08 -13.71 -13.41
N SER A 472 -0.16 -14.57 -12.38
CA SER A 472 0.57 -15.83 -12.51
C SER A 472 0.03 -16.48 -13.78
N PRO A 473 0.87 -16.76 -14.81
CA PRO A 473 0.38 -17.32 -16.06
C PRO A 473 -0.47 -18.53 -15.72
N ASP A 474 -1.78 -18.47 -16.03
CA ASP A 474 -2.75 -19.45 -15.53
C ASP A 474 -2.25 -20.84 -15.93
N LEU A 475 -1.62 -21.54 -14.99
CA LEU A 475 -0.84 -22.76 -15.26
C LEU A 475 -1.74 -23.77 -15.97
N CYS A 476 -3.01 -23.79 -15.58
CA CYS A 476 -4.06 -24.59 -16.18
C CYS A 476 -4.34 -24.22 -17.65
N LEU A 477 -4.29 -22.94 -18.02
CA LEU A 477 -4.48 -22.49 -19.40
C LEU A 477 -3.29 -22.88 -20.28
N LEU A 478 -2.06 -22.74 -19.77
CA LEU A 478 -0.86 -23.20 -20.48
C LEU A 478 -0.86 -24.71 -20.69
N ILE A 479 -1.24 -25.47 -19.66
CA ILE A 479 -1.39 -26.94 -19.71
C ILE A 479 -2.49 -27.33 -20.71
N LYS A 480 -3.64 -26.66 -20.69
CA LYS A 480 -4.75 -26.94 -21.61
C LYS A 480 -4.41 -26.61 -23.07
N ARG A 481 -3.58 -25.58 -23.29
CA ARG A 481 -3.12 -25.18 -24.64
C ARG A 481 -1.94 -26.01 -25.14
N GLY A 482 -1.26 -26.77 -24.26
CA GLY A 482 -0.09 -27.55 -24.63
C GLY A 482 1.19 -26.71 -24.83
N ASP A 483 1.26 -25.48 -24.29
CA ASP A 483 2.38 -24.56 -24.53
C ASP A 483 3.56 -24.86 -23.59
N VAL A 484 4.36 -25.87 -23.96
CA VAL A 484 5.48 -26.40 -23.14
C VAL A 484 6.56 -25.34 -22.89
N MET A 485 6.90 -24.53 -23.88
CA MET A 485 7.96 -23.52 -23.78
C MET A 485 7.60 -22.40 -22.80
N ARG A 486 6.38 -21.88 -22.87
CA ARG A 486 5.91 -20.89 -21.90
C ARG A 486 5.72 -21.47 -20.52
N LEU A 487 5.29 -22.73 -20.43
CA LEU A 487 5.17 -23.43 -19.16
C LEU A 487 6.53 -23.60 -18.49
N ARG A 488 7.57 -24.03 -19.22
CA ARG A 488 8.95 -24.14 -18.72
C ARG A 488 9.46 -22.80 -18.18
N SER A 489 9.36 -21.74 -18.99
CA SER A 489 9.79 -20.39 -18.58
C SER A 489 9.02 -19.87 -17.35
N ALA A 490 7.75 -20.23 -17.19
CA ALA A 490 6.95 -19.83 -16.02
C ALA A 490 7.39 -20.59 -14.75
N LEU A 491 7.67 -21.88 -14.86
CA LEU A 491 8.14 -22.70 -13.74
C LEU A 491 9.56 -22.32 -13.29
N GLU A 492 10.44 -21.95 -14.22
CA GLU A 492 11.79 -21.45 -13.92
C GLU A 492 11.76 -20.13 -13.15
N ARG A 493 10.86 -19.21 -13.51
CA ARG A 493 10.71 -17.91 -12.82
C ARG A 493 10.00 -18.03 -11.47
N HIS A 494 9.07 -18.96 -11.34
CA HIS A 494 8.22 -19.11 -10.16
C HIS A 494 8.02 -20.60 -9.80
N PRO A 495 9.00 -21.25 -9.15
CA PRO A 495 8.93 -22.68 -8.83
C PRO A 495 7.76 -23.04 -7.89
N ALA A 496 7.23 -22.08 -7.13
CA ALA A 496 6.06 -22.28 -6.28
C ALA A 496 4.75 -22.56 -7.07
N LEU A 497 4.70 -22.24 -8.37
CA LEU A 497 3.51 -22.46 -9.20
C LEU A 497 3.18 -23.95 -9.37
N VAL A 498 4.17 -24.84 -9.27
CA VAL A 498 4.01 -26.29 -9.43
C VAL A 498 2.98 -26.87 -8.44
N GLN A 499 2.92 -26.28 -7.24
CA GLN A 499 2.05 -26.72 -6.15
C GLN A 499 0.79 -25.85 -5.99
N GLN A 500 0.52 -24.93 -6.92
CA GLN A 500 -0.63 -24.03 -6.83
C GLN A 500 -1.95 -24.80 -6.95
N TYR A 501 -2.86 -24.54 -6.00
CA TYR A 501 -4.17 -25.19 -5.92
C TYR A 501 -5.26 -24.28 -6.49
N ARG A 502 -6.19 -24.83 -7.29
CA ARG A 502 -7.52 -24.20 -7.50
C ARG A 502 -8.45 -24.50 -6.32
N TRP A 503 -9.62 -23.86 -6.29
CA TRP A 503 -10.70 -24.00 -5.28
C TRP A 503 -11.07 -25.49 -4.96
N SER A 504 -10.68 -26.46 -5.80
CA SER A 504 -10.97 -27.89 -5.64
C SER A 504 -9.75 -28.78 -5.31
N GLY A 505 -8.62 -28.22 -4.88
CA GLY A 505 -7.39 -28.99 -4.57
C GLY A 505 -6.80 -29.73 -5.78
N VAL A 506 -7.23 -29.36 -6.99
CA VAL A 506 -6.73 -29.91 -8.25
C VAL A 506 -5.47 -29.13 -8.62
N THR A 507 -4.36 -29.85 -8.76
CA THR A 507 -3.05 -29.29 -9.16
C THR A 507 -2.88 -29.29 -10.68
N GLY A 508 -1.87 -28.56 -11.19
CA GLY A 508 -1.49 -28.60 -12.61
C GLY A 508 -1.24 -30.03 -13.11
N LEU A 509 -0.67 -30.90 -12.27
CA LEU A 509 -0.42 -32.31 -12.60
C LEU A 509 -1.71 -33.09 -12.89
N HIS A 510 -2.78 -32.87 -12.11
CA HIS A 510 -4.07 -33.51 -12.37
C HIS A 510 -4.65 -33.10 -13.73
N ARG A 511 -4.51 -31.83 -14.10
CA ARG A 511 -4.99 -31.33 -15.39
C ARG A 511 -4.16 -31.92 -16.53
N ALA A 512 -2.83 -31.89 -16.42
CA ALA A 512 -1.93 -32.41 -17.44
C ALA A 512 -2.18 -33.90 -17.73
N VAL A 513 -2.40 -34.71 -16.69
CA VAL A 513 -2.75 -36.13 -16.82
C VAL A 513 -4.13 -36.31 -17.47
N SER A 514 -5.12 -35.47 -17.13
CA SER A 514 -6.45 -35.53 -17.74
C SER A 514 -6.45 -35.15 -19.23
N GLU A 515 -5.57 -34.24 -19.65
CA GLU A 515 -5.40 -33.85 -21.06
C GLU A 515 -4.51 -34.84 -21.84
N GLY A 516 -3.79 -35.74 -21.14
CA GLY A 516 -2.93 -36.74 -21.76
C GLY A 516 -1.60 -36.20 -22.30
N ASN A 517 -1.18 -35.00 -21.89
CA ASN A 517 0.03 -34.38 -22.40
C ASN A 517 1.27 -34.85 -21.61
N PHE A 518 1.98 -35.84 -22.16
CA PHE A 518 3.15 -36.47 -21.56
C PHE A 518 4.29 -35.51 -21.22
N GLU A 519 4.65 -34.65 -22.17
CA GLU A 519 5.78 -33.74 -22.02
C GLU A 519 5.54 -32.74 -20.88
N ILE A 520 4.30 -32.27 -20.75
CA ILE A 520 3.89 -31.39 -19.64
C ILE A 520 3.87 -32.13 -18.30
N VAL A 521 3.41 -33.38 -18.27
CA VAL A 521 3.41 -34.20 -17.04
C VAL A 521 4.85 -34.42 -16.57
N GLN A 522 5.76 -34.78 -17.48
CA GLN A 522 7.18 -34.95 -17.16
C GLN A 522 7.79 -33.64 -16.65
N LEU A 523 7.55 -32.52 -17.34
CA LEU A 523 8.03 -31.20 -16.94
C LEU A 523 7.58 -30.82 -15.51
N LEU A 524 6.32 -31.07 -15.16
CA LEU A 524 5.79 -30.77 -13.83
C LEU A 524 6.40 -31.68 -12.75
N LEU A 525 6.59 -32.96 -13.04
CA LEU A 525 7.22 -33.91 -12.12
C LEU A 525 8.69 -33.58 -11.88
N ASP A 526 9.43 -33.18 -12.92
CA ASP A 526 10.82 -32.75 -12.83
C ASP A 526 10.99 -31.48 -11.97
N HIS A 527 9.98 -30.61 -11.95
CA HIS A 527 9.93 -29.41 -11.10
C HIS A 527 9.31 -29.68 -9.71
N GLY A 528 9.17 -30.95 -9.31
CA GLY A 528 8.79 -31.32 -7.95
C GLY A 528 7.29 -31.34 -7.66
N ALA A 529 6.43 -31.57 -8.66
CA ALA A 529 5.00 -31.76 -8.44
C ALA A 529 4.73 -32.98 -7.54
N ASP A 530 3.81 -32.84 -6.57
CA ASP A 530 3.42 -33.96 -5.73
C ASP A 530 2.56 -34.95 -6.52
N VAL A 531 3.18 -36.07 -6.90
CA VAL A 531 2.56 -37.17 -7.64
C VAL A 531 1.42 -37.86 -6.89
N ASN A 532 1.37 -37.71 -5.56
CA ASN A 532 0.41 -38.35 -4.66
C ASN A 532 -0.67 -37.39 -4.15
N GLN A 533 -0.61 -36.10 -4.52
CA GLN A 533 -1.60 -35.11 -4.10
C GLN A 533 -3.01 -35.56 -4.47
N ARG A 534 -3.96 -35.41 -3.55
CA ARG A 534 -5.37 -35.77 -3.76
C ARG A 534 -6.21 -34.53 -3.94
N SER A 535 -7.15 -34.59 -4.87
CA SER A 535 -8.17 -33.54 -5.03
C SER A 535 -9.06 -33.44 -3.79
N THR A 536 -9.53 -32.24 -3.45
CA THR A 536 -10.45 -32.07 -2.30
C THR A 536 -11.83 -32.65 -2.61
N TRP A 537 -12.23 -32.66 -3.87
CA TRP A 537 -13.50 -33.23 -4.32
C TRP A 537 -13.33 -34.68 -4.82
N GLY A 538 -13.61 -35.65 -3.95
CA GLY A 538 -13.61 -37.08 -4.32
C GLY A 538 -12.28 -37.80 -4.08
N TRP A 539 -11.23 -37.09 -3.65
CA TRP A 539 -9.96 -37.66 -3.17
C TRP A 539 -9.18 -38.49 -4.19
N TYR A 540 -9.39 -38.24 -5.48
CA TYR A 540 -8.64 -38.90 -6.55
C TYR A 540 -7.24 -38.29 -6.69
N SER A 541 -6.24 -39.13 -6.95
CA SER A 541 -4.85 -38.75 -7.27
C SER A 541 -4.62 -38.69 -8.79
N PRO A 542 -3.50 -38.14 -9.28
CA PRO A 542 -3.16 -38.16 -10.71
C PRO A 542 -3.18 -39.59 -11.29
N LEU A 543 -2.75 -40.59 -10.52
CA LEU A 543 -2.78 -42.00 -10.94
C LEU A 543 -4.21 -42.52 -11.18
N HIS A 544 -5.21 -42.06 -10.41
CA HIS A 544 -6.62 -42.42 -10.68
C HIS A 544 -7.09 -41.90 -12.04
N LEU A 545 -6.67 -40.69 -12.43
CA LEU A 545 -7.00 -40.10 -13.73
C LEU A 545 -6.30 -40.85 -14.87
N ALA A 546 -5.00 -41.18 -14.71
CA ALA A 546 -4.27 -41.99 -15.69
C ALA A 546 -4.93 -43.36 -15.91
N CYS A 547 -5.31 -44.05 -14.83
CA CYS A 547 -6.03 -45.31 -14.92
C CYS A 547 -7.41 -45.18 -15.56
N LYS A 548 -8.14 -44.07 -15.34
CA LYS A 548 -9.42 -43.79 -16.01
C LYS A 548 -9.26 -43.67 -17.53
N THR A 549 -8.23 -42.97 -17.99
CA THR A 549 -7.96 -42.78 -19.42
C THR A 549 -7.46 -44.07 -20.07
N GLY A 550 -6.79 -44.95 -19.31
CA GLY A 550 -6.24 -46.22 -19.78
C GLY A 550 -4.90 -46.07 -20.50
N SER A 551 -4.21 -44.95 -20.31
CA SER A 551 -2.88 -44.71 -20.89
C SER A 551 -1.80 -45.41 -20.07
N GLU A 552 -1.26 -46.51 -20.60
CA GLU A 552 -0.22 -47.29 -19.91
C GLU A 552 1.06 -46.50 -19.69
N GLU A 553 1.50 -45.77 -20.71
CA GLU A 553 2.68 -44.90 -20.63
C GLU A 553 2.52 -43.87 -19.50
N MET A 554 1.33 -43.28 -19.33
CA MET A 554 1.08 -42.26 -18.30
C MET A 554 1.07 -42.89 -16.90
N ILE A 555 0.52 -44.11 -16.78
CA ILE A 555 0.54 -44.89 -15.55
C ILE A 555 1.99 -45.19 -15.15
N TRP A 556 2.83 -45.64 -16.09
CA TRP A 556 4.23 -45.95 -15.83
C TRP A 556 5.05 -44.72 -15.48
N LEU A 557 4.83 -43.59 -16.16
CA LEU A 557 5.48 -42.32 -15.85
C LEU A 557 5.20 -41.92 -14.38
N LEU A 558 3.94 -41.91 -13.96
CA LEU A 558 3.57 -41.58 -12.58
C LEU A 558 4.15 -42.59 -11.56
N LEU A 559 4.11 -43.90 -11.86
CA LEU A 559 4.67 -44.94 -10.99
C LEU A 559 6.18 -44.80 -10.81
N ASN A 560 6.91 -44.43 -11.87
CA ASN A 560 8.36 -44.21 -11.81
C ASN A 560 8.73 -42.98 -10.96
N HIS A 561 7.87 -41.97 -10.91
CA HIS A 561 8.01 -40.81 -10.02
C HIS A 561 7.44 -41.03 -8.60
N GLY A 562 7.10 -42.26 -8.22
CA GLY A 562 6.71 -42.60 -6.85
C GLY A 562 5.21 -42.51 -6.55
N ALA A 563 4.35 -42.60 -7.56
CA ALA A 563 2.90 -42.68 -7.36
C ALA A 563 2.52 -43.94 -6.56
N LYS A 564 1.72 -43.75 -5.51
CA LYS A 564 1.19 -44.82 -4.67
C LYS A 564 -0.05 -45.42 -5.31
N TRP A 565 0.08 -46.65 -5.81
CA TRP A 565 -1.03 -47.43 -6.38
C TRP A 565 -2.06 -47.91 -5.34
N SER A 566 -1.74 -47.81 -4.05
CA SER A 566 -2.63 -48.16 -2.93
C SER A 566 -3.55 -47.03 -2.46
N LEU A 567 -3.40 -45.81 -3.00
CA LEU A 567 -4.29 -44.70 -2.65
C LEU A 567 -5.73 -45.03 -3.06
N THR A 568 -6.70 -44.64 -2.23
CA THR A 568 -8.12 -44.84 -2.54
C THR A 568 -8.82 -43.52 -2.80
N ASP A 569 -9.97 -43.51 -3.46
CA ASP A 569 -10.84 -42.34 -3.56
C ASP A 569 -11.82 -42.27 -2.37
N LYS A 570 -12.75 -41.30 -2.36
CA LYS A 570 -13.80 -41.18 -1.32
C LYS A 570 -14.71 -42.42 -1.23
N ALA A 571 -14.85 -43.19 -2.32
CA ALA A 571 -15.61 -44.43 -2.38
C ALA A 571 -14.74 -45.67 -2.06
N LYS A 572 -13.54 -45.48 -1.49
CA LYS A 572 -12.55 -46.52 -1.16
C LYS A 572 -12.06 -47.30 -2.39
N LYS A 573 -12.15 -46.72 -3.59
CA LYS A 573 -11.70 -47.37 -4.84
C LYS A 573 -10.27 -47.03 -5.16
N THR A 574 -9.49 -48.01 -5.62
CA THR A 574 -8.09 -47.82 -6.05
C THR A 574 -8.00 -47.34 -7.51
N PRO A 575 -6.85 -46.80 -7.97
CA PRO A 575 -6.63 -46.45 -9.37
C PRO A 575 -6.91 -47.61 -10.33
N LEU A 576 -6.47 -48.83 -10.00
CA LEU A 576 -6.72 -50.01 -10.84
C LEU A 576 -8.22 -50.34 -10.96
N GLN A 577 -9.00 -50.15 -9.88
CA GLN A 577 -10.45 -50.32 -9.93
C GLN A 577 -11.13 -49.24 -10.78
N TRP A 578 -10.54 -48.04 -10.89
CA TRP A 578 -11.00 -47.02 -11.84
C TRP A 578 -10.75 -47.43 -13.30
N ALA A 579 -9.61 -48.06 -13.60
CA ALA A 579 -9.36 -48.61 -14.94
C ALA A 579 -10.38 -49.69 -15.32
N VAL A 580 -10.68 -50.61 -14.40
CA VAL A 580 -11.72 -51.64 -14.62
C VAL A 580 -13.09 -51.01 -14.87
N ARG A 581 -13.49 -50.03 -14.04
CA ARG A 581 -14.77 -49.32 -14.19
C ARG A 581 -14.86 -48.50 -15.48
N ALA A 582 -13.73 -48.02 -15.99
CA ALA A 582 -13.65 -47.29 -17.26
C ALA A 582 -13.56 -48.21 -18.50
N GLY A 583 -13.70 -49.53 -18.33
CA GLY A 583 -13.61 -50.50 -19.43
C GLY A 583 -12.19 -50.79 -19.90
N LYS A 584 -11.17 -50.44 -19.11
CA LYS A 584 -9.73 -50.62 -19.39
C LYS A 584 -9.16 -51.80 -18.60
N ALA A 585 -9.91 -52.90 -18.51
CA ALA A 585 -9.55 -54.06 -17.69
C ALA A 585 -8.26 -54.77 -18.16
N SER A 586 -7.96 -54.76 -19.46
CA SER A 586 -6.71 -55.29 -20.01
C SER A 586 -5.48 -54.52 -19.51
N VAL A 587 -5.57 -53.19 -19.50
CA VAL A 587 -4.53 -52.29 -18.97
C VAL A 587 -4.35 -52.50 -17.47
N ALA A 588 -5.46 -52.59 -16.72
CA ALA A 588 -5.42 -52.88 -15.30
C ALA A 588 -4.72 -54.22 -14.99
N TYR A 589 -5.04 -55.27 -15.74
CA TYR A 589 -4.43 -56.59 -15.60
C TYR A 589 -2.92 -56.58 -15.89
N ARG A 590 -2.49 -55.89 -16.96
CA ARG A 590 -1.07 -55.76 -17.31
C ARG A 590 -0.28 -54.99 -16.25
N VAL A 591 -0.82 -53.87 -15.77
CA VAL A 591 -0.18 -53.06 -14.72
C VAL A 591 -0.11 -53.85 -13.41
N ASP A 592 -1.16 -54.58 -13.04
CA ASP A 592 -1.19 -55.43 -11.85
C ASP A 592 -0.14 -56.56 -11.90
N GLN A 593 -0.07 -57.29 -13.02
CA GLN A 593 0.97 -58.32 -13.22
C GLN A 593 2.39 -57.74 -13.09
N GLN A 594 2.65 -56.57 -13.66
CA GLN A 594 3.97 -55.95 -13.61
C GLN A 594 4.32 -55.36 -12.24
N LEU A 595 3.35 -54.82 -11.50
CA LEU A 595 3.53 -54.40 -10.10
C LEU A 595 3.87 -55.60 -9.20
N HIS A 596 3.18 -56.73 -9.39
CA HIS A 596 3.48 -57.98 -8.69
C HIS A 596 4.86 -58.54 -9.06
N ALA A 597 5.27 -58.46 -10.33
CA ALA A 597 6.60 -58.87 -10.77
C ALA A 597 7.70 -57.97 -10.16
N LYS A 598 7.50 -56.65 -10.13
CA LYS A 598 8.43 -55.68 -9.52
C LYS A 598 8.57 -55.90 -8.01
N ALA A 599 7.47 -56.17 -7.31
CA ALA A 599 7.49 -56.52 -5.89
C ALA A 599 8.23 -57.85 -5.62
N LYS A 600 8.07 -58.85 -6.49
CA LYS A 600 8.80 -60.13 -6.42
C LYS A 600 10.31 -59.97 -6.66
N LEU A 601 10.71 -59.11 -7.59
CA LEU A 601 12.12 -58.82 -7.87
C LEU A 601 12.79 -58.11 -6.69
N GLN A 602 12.15 -57.08 -6.13
CA GLN A 602 12.64 -56.38 -4.93
C GLN A 602 12.77 -57.31 -3.72
N ALA A 603 11.83 -58.26 -3.55
CA ALA A 603 11.90 -59.27 -2.48
C ALA A 603 13.02 -60.31 -2.72
N ARG A 604 13.43 -60.53 -3.97
CA ARG A 604 14.49 -61.49 -4.33
C ARG A 604 15.89 -60.89 -4.18
N GLU A 605 16.04 -59.59 -4.43
CA GLU A 605 17.27 -58.82 -4.18
C GLU A 605 17.57 -58.67 -2.67
N GLN A 606 16.56 -58.75 -1.81
CA GLN A 606 16.70 -58.70 -0.35
C GLN A 606 16.99 -60.05 0.32
N GLN A 607 17.03 -61.18 -0.43
CA GLN A 607 17.47 -62.47 0.12
C GLN A 607 18.99 -62.64 -0.03
N PRO A 608 19.76 -62.80 1.07
CA PRO A 608 21.19 -63.01 0.98
C PRO A 608 21.52 -64.34 0.29
N ASN A 609 22.48 -64.30 -0.62
CA ASN A 609 22.92 -65.42 -1.45
C ASN A 609 23.29 -66.63 -0.56
N LYS A 610 22.57 -67.76 -0.69
CA LYS A 610 22.72 -68.96 0.18
C LYS A 610 24.16 -69.53 0.21
N SER A 611 25.00 -69.20 -0.75
CA SER A 611 26.42 -69.55 -0.81
C SER A 611 27.30 -68.81 0.22
N GLN A 612 26.93 -67.59 0.65
CA GLN A 612 27.67 -66.87 1.69
C GLN A 612 27.41 -67.43 3.10
N VAL A 613 26.24 -68.03 3.33
CA VAL A 613 25.86 -68.60 4.63
C VAL A 613 26.59 -69.92 4.90
N THR A 614 27.01 -70.66 3.87
CA THR A 614 27.75 -71.92 4.03
C THR A 614 29.24 -71.69 4.35
N PHE A 615 29.85 -70.65 3.78
CA PHE A 615 31.26 -70.31 4.05
C PHE A 615 31.46 -69.80 5.48
N ALA A 616 30.52 -69.02 6.01
CA ALA A 616 30.57 -68.53 7.39
C ALA A 616 30.36 -69.60 8.47
N LYS A 617 29.78 -70.77 8.12
CA LYS A 617 29.60 -71.90 9.04
C LYS A 617 30.77 -72.88 9.08
N LEU A 618 31.70 -72.81 8.13
CA LEU A 618 32.88 -73.70 8.05
C LEU A 618 34.14 -73.08 8.69
N CYS A 619 34.13 -71.79 9.01
CA CYS A 619 35.25 -71.07 9.65
C CYS A 619 34.95 -70.61 11.08
N GLY A 620 33.93 -71.19 11.74
CA GLY A 620 33.53 -70.89 13.12
C GLY A 620 33.97 -71.96 14.10
#